data_AF-A0A3Q1H088-F1
#
_entry.id   AF-A0A3Q1H088-F1
#
_cell.length_a   1.000
_cell.length_b   1.000
_cell.length_c   1.000
_cell.angle_alpha   90.00
_cell.angle_beta   90.00
_cell.angle_gamma   90.00
#
_symmetry.space_group_name_H-M   'P 1'
#
loop_
_entity.id
_entity.type
_entity.pdbx_description
1 polymer ?
#
loop_
_entity_poly.entity_id
_entity_poly.type
_entity_poly.pdbx_seq_one_letter_code
_entity_poly.pdbx_strand_id
1 'polypeptide(L)'
;MLRWVSFALLVGICASAGEEKKKTGNPPVSLSRGWGNTINWVKTYEDGLSKMEKSQKPLMVIHHREDCPHSQALKKVFAADKTVQKMAREGFIMLNVVEETGDPNLALDGYYVPRIVFVDPRKAVRNDIIGQYEQMFAYGPEDMGILADNMRKAKVLLKTEL
;
A
#
# COMPACT_ATOMS: atom_id res chain seq x y z
N MET A 1 67.23 57.17 -8.28
CA MET A 1 66.05 58.05 -8.46
C MET A 1 65.25 57.58 -9.66
N LEU A 2 64.17 56.82 -9.45
CA LEU A 2 62.96 56.90 -10.26
C LEU A 2 61.82 56.18 -9.50
N ARG A 3 60.74 56.92 -9.30
CA ARG A 3 59.52 56.56 -8.54
C ARG A 3 58.55 55.79 -9.43
N TRP A 4 57.45 55.35 -8.79
CA TRP A 4 56.14 54.97 -9.35
C TRP A 4 56.00 53.48 -9.74
N VAL A 5 54.94 52.74 -9.39
CA VAL A 5 53.53 53.09 -9.15
C VAL A 5 52.90 52.11 -8.12
N SER A 6 52.03 52.63 -7.27
CA SER A 6 51.11 51.92 -6.38
C SER A 6 49.97 51.22 -7.13
N PHE A 7 49.57 50.02 -6.73
CA PHE A 7 48.17 49.65 -6.38
C PHE A 7 48.08 48.14 -6.12
N ALA A 8 48.12 47.72 -4.85
CA ALA A 8 47.67 46.39 -4.46
C ALA A 8 46.18 46.50 -4.15
N LEU A 9 45.32 46.24 -5.14
CA LEU A 9 43.89 46.12 -4.96
C LEU A 9 43.58 44.67 -4.51
N LEU A 10 43.68 44.39 -3.21
CA LEU A 10 43.17 43.16 -2.63
C LEU A 10 41.67 43.29 -2.44
N VAL A 11 40.90 42.91 -3.47
CA VAL A 11 39.46 42.67 -3.34
C VAL A 11 39.31 41.33 -2.61
N GLY A 12 39.17 41.40 -1.28
CA GLY A 12 38.79 40.26 -0.47
C GLY A 12 37.37 39.83 -0.81
N ILE A 13 37.23 38.76 -1.58
CA ILE A 13 35.95 38.08 -1.79
C ILE A 13 35.63 37.35 -0.49
N CYS A 14 34.80 37.96 0.35
CA CYS A 14 34.11 37.26 1.43
C CYS A 14 33.08 36.32 0.79
N ALA A 15 33.48 35.09 0.48
CA ALA A 15 32.55 34.02 0.21
C ALA A 15 31.87 33.63 1.54
N SER A 16 30.70 34.20 1.80
CA SER A 16 29.84 33.75 2.88
C SER A 16 29.37 32.34 2.52
N ALA A 17 29.97 31.33 3.16
CA ALA A 17 29.52 29.95 3.09
C ALA A 17 28.13 29.88 3.72
N GLY A 18 27.10 29.93 2.87
CA GLY A 18 25.74 29.62 3.29
C GLY A 18 25.67 28.15 3.68
N GLU A 19 25.61 27.88 4.97
CA GLU A 19 25.26 26.56 5.49
C GLU A 19 23.82 26.24 5.09
N GLU A 20 23.64 25.39 4.08
CA GLU A 20 22.34 24.80 3.80
C GLU A 20 21.97 23.86 4.95
N LYS A 21 21.05 24.33 5.79
CA LYS A 21 20.36 23.50 6.79
C LYS A 21 19.70 22.32 6.10
N LYS A 22 20.29 21.14 6.27
CA LYS A 22 19.75 19.84 5.85
C LYS A 22 18.41 19.62 6.57
N LYS A 23 17.30 19.93 5.90
CA LYS A 23 15.96 19.58 6.38
C LYS A 23 15.87 18.05 6.45
N THR A 24 15.92 17.51 7.66
CA THR A 24 15.55 16.13 7.97
C THR A 24 14.03 15.98 7.82
N GLY A 25 13.55 15.95 6.58
CA GLY A 25 12.20 15.46 6.29
C GLY A 25 12.24 13.93 6.36
N ASN A 26 11.36 13.32 7.14
CA ASN A 26 11.12 11.88 7.05
C ASN A 26 10.88 11.52 5.58
N PRO A 27 11.46 10.43 5.05
CA PRO A 27 11.23 10.02 3.68
C PRO A 27 9.71 9.85 3.45
N PRO A 28 9.21 10.17 2.24
CA PRO A 28 7.80 10.00 1.92
C PRO A 28 7.36 8.56 2.25
N VAL A 29 6.26 8.42 2.98
CA VAL A 29 5.72 7.10 3.31
C VAL A 29 5.38 6.37 2.01
N SER A 30 6.05 5.24 1.76
CA SER A 30 5.77 4.39 0.60
C SER A 30 4.31 3.94 0.63
N LEU A 31 3.60 4.04 -0.50
CA LEU A 31 2.22 3.56 -0.62
C LEU A 31 2.08 2.07 -0.26
N SER A 32 3.16 1.29 -0.42
CA SER A 32 3.16 -0.12 -0.06
C SER A 32 3.09 -0.36 1.45
N ARG A 33 3.58 0.57 2.27
CA ARG A 33 3.70 0.45 3.74
C ARG A 33 4.34 -0.86 4.23
N GLY A 34 5.15 -1.51 3.38
CA GLY A 34 5.79 -2.79 3.67
C GLY A 34 5.04 -4.04 3.18
N TRP A 35 3.87 -3.90 2.56
CA TRP A 35 3.09 -5.01 1.98
C TRP A 35 3.62 -5.51 0.62
N GLY A 36 4.61 -4.84 0.04
CA GLY A 36 5.24 -5.27 -1.22
C GLY A 36 5.56 -4.08 -2.12
N ASN A 37 6.84 -3.75 -2.21
CA ASN A 37 7.32 -2.58 -2.95
C ASN A 37 7.18 -2.70 -4.47
N THR A 38 6.97 -3.92 -4.98
CA THR A 38 6.83 -4.20 -6.42
C THR A 38 5.38 -4.24 -6.89
N ILE A 39 4.42 -4.04 -5.97
CA ILE A 39 2.99 -3.97 -6.26
C ILE A 39 2.63 -2.52 -6.62
N ASN A 40 1.79 -2.37 -7.64
CA ASN A 40 1.23 -1.07 -8.02
C ASN A 40 0.01 -0.75 -7.13
N TRP A 41 0.25 0.03 -6.08
CA TRP A 41 -0.77 0.41 -5.09
C TRP A 41 -1.61 1.60 -5.55
N VAL A 42 -2.93 1.49 -5.43
CA VAL A 42 -3.84 2.65 -5.57
C VAL A 42 -3.87 3.46 -4.28
N LYS A 43 -4.19 4.76 -4.39
CA LYS A 43 -4.13 5.69 -3.26
C LYS A 43 -5.39 5.72 -2.42
N THR A 44 -6.55 5.59 -3.06
CA THR A 44 -7.87 5.70 -2.41
C THR A 44 -8.78 4.57 -2.86
N TYR A 45 -9.86 4.36 -2.10
CA TYR A 45 -10.86 3.35 -2.43
C TYR A 45 -11.58 3.64 -3.75
N GLU A 46 -11.91 4.90 -4.01
CA GLU A 46 -12.60 5.36 -5.22
C GLU A 46 -11.74 5.16 -6.48
N ASP A 47 -10.44 5.46 -6.41
CA ASP A 47 -9.48 5.16 -7.48
C ASP A 47 -9.38 3.65 -7.72
N GLY A 48 -9.37 2.87 -6.63
CA GLY A 48 -9.41 1.41 -6.66
C GLY A 48 -10.64 0.87 -7.40
N LEU A 49 -11.83 1.33 -7.02
CA LEU A 49 -13.10 0.94 -7.64
C LEU A 49 -13.13 1.33 -9.13
N SER A 50 -12.71 2.55 -9.48
CA SER A 50 -12.68 2.98 -10.89
C SER A 50 -11.75 2.13 -11.74
N LYS A 51 -10.56 1.78 -11.23
CA LYS A 51 -9.59 0.94 -11.93
C LYS A 51 -10.05 -0.52 -12.02
N MET A 52 -10.69 -1.02 -10.97
CA MET A 52 -11.26 -2.37 -10.88
C MET A 52 -12.29 -2.57 -12.01
N GLU A 53 -13.25 -1.65 -12.14
CA GLU A 53 -14.27 -1.67 -13.19
C GLU A 53 -13.65 -1.61 -14.60
N LYS A 54 -12.71 -0.70 -14.82
CA LYS A 54 -12.08 -0.52 -16.14
C LYS A 54 -11.23 -1.72 -16.57
N SER A 55 -10.50 -2.32 -15.63
CA SER A 55 -9.55 -3.39 -15.93
C SER A 55 -10.14 -4.79 -15.84
N GLN A 56 -11.36 -4.92 -15.30
CA GLN A 56 -11.99 -6.21 -14.99
C GLN A 56 -11.10 -7.09 -14.10
N LYS A 57 -10.33 -6.46 -13.20
CA LYS A 57 -9.57 -7.13 -12.15
C LYS A 57 -10.25 -6.86 -10.80
N PRO A 58 -10.42 -7.86 -9.93
CA PRO A 58 -10.95 -7.64 -8.59
C PRO A 58 -10.05 -6.70 -7.78
N LEU A 59 -10.65 -5.95 -6.86
CA LEU A 59 -9.95 -5.11 -5.89
C LEU A 59 -9.72 -5.92 -4.61
N MET A 60 -8.48 -5.87 -4.11
CA MET A 60 -8.11 -6.42 -2.81
C MET A 60 -7.78 -5.26 -1.87
N VAL A 61 -8.53 -5.17 -0.78
CA VAL A 61 -8.39 -4.11 0.23
C VAL A 61 -7.84 -4.71 1.51
N ILE A 62 -6.68 -4.20 1.94
CA ILE A 62 -6.01 -4.60 3.18
C ILE A 62 -6.16 -3.48 4.22
N HIS A 63 -7.00 -3.69 5.21
CA HIS A 63 -7.09 -2.80 6.38
C HIS A 63 -6.07 -3.27 7.42
N HIS A 64 -5.21 -2.36 7.87
CA HIS A 64 -4.14 -2.67 8.81
C HIS A 64 -3.84 -1.48 9.72
N ARG A 65 -3.03 -1.68 10.76
CA ARG A 65 -2.45 -0.58 11.54
C ARG A 65 -0.95 -0.79 11.72
N GLU A 66 -0.20 0.31 11.74
CA GLU A 66 1.24 0.27 11.95
C GLU A 66 1.60 -0.13 13.38
N ASP A 67 0.74 0.16 14.35
CA ASP A 67 0.88 -0.16 15.78
C ASP A 67 0.10 -1.42 16.21
N CYS A 68 -0.14 -2.35 15.26
CA CYS A 68 -0.83 -3.62 15.54
C CYS A 68 0.12 -4.82 15.30
N PRO A 69 0.45 -5.63 16.33
CA PRO A 69 1.32 -6.80 16.17
C PRO A 69 0.82 -7.82 15.13
N HIS A 70 -0.50 -8.08 15.08
CA HIS A 70 -1.09 -8.98 14.09
C HIS A 70 -0.94 -8.46 12.66
N SER A 71 -1.13 -7.14 12.46
CA SER A 71 -0.93 -6.50 11.16
C SER A 71 0.53 -6.58 10.72
N GLN A 72 1.47 -6.32 11.62
CA GLN A 72 2.90 -6.40 11.34
C GLN A 72 3.33 -7.83 10.98
N ALA A 73 2.83 -8.84 11.70
CA ALA A 73 3.16 -10.24 11.45
C ALA A 73 2.62 -10.71 10.10
N LEU A 74 1.36 -10.41 9.78
CA LEU A 74 0.76 -10.74 8.48
C LEU A 74 1.49 -10.02 7.34
N LYS A 75 1.78 -8.72 7.50
CA LYS A 75 2.50 -7.91 6.51
C LYS A 75 3.85 -8.52 6.14
N LYS A 76 4.60 -9.01 7.13
CA LYS A 76 5.91 -9.63 6.92
C LYS A 76 5.82 -10.88 6.04
N VAL A 77 4.90 -11.79 6.34
CA VAL A 77 4.75 -13.03 5.55
C VAL A 77 4.14 -12.75 4.18
N PHE A 78 3.19 -11.82 4.07
CA PHE A 78 2.59 -11.39 2.80
C PHE A 78 3.65 -10.82 1.85
N ALA A 79 4.57 -10.00 2.37
CA ALA A 79 5.66 -9.42 1.58
C ALA A 79 6.70 -10.46 1.14
N ALA A 80 6.88 -11.54 1.92
CA ALA A 80 7.83 -12.61 1.63
C ALA A 80 7.27 -13.70 0.70
N ASP A 81 5.95 -13.92 0.68
CA ASP A 81 5.32 -14.97 -0.10
C ASP A 81 5.29 -14.63 -1.60
N LYS A 82 6.08 -15.36 -2.39
CA LYS A 82 6.23 -15.11 -3.83
C LYS A 82 4.94 -15.34 -4.62
N THR A 83 4.10 -16.28 -4.19
CA THR A 83 2.86 -16.64 -4.86
C THR A 83 1.81 -15.55 -4.66
N VAL A 84 1.64 -15.10 -3.42
CA VAL A 84 0.77 -13.98 -3.05
C VAL A 84 1.25 -12.69 -3.71
N GLN A 85 2.54 -12.35 -3.64
CA GLN A 85 3.10 -11.16 -4.31
C GLN A 85 2.87 -11.18 -5.82
N LYS A 86 3.05 -12.35 -6.47
CA LYS A 86 2.78 -12.49 -7.92
C LYS A 86 1.32 -12.22 -8.23
N MET A 87 0.40 -12.86 -7.51
CA MET A 87 -1.04 -12.64 -7.73
C MET A 87 -1.44 -11.19 -7.46
N ALA A 88 -0.94 -10.57 -6.39
CA ALA A 88 -1.21 -9.17 -6.06
C ALA A 88 -0.76 -8.22 -7.18
N ARG A 89 0.41 -8.45 -7.79
CA ARG A 89 0.91 -7.64 -8.91
C ARG A 89 0.10 -7.79 -10.19
N GLU A 90 -0.25 -9.03 -10.53
CA GLU A 90 -0.73 -9.36 -11.88
C GLU A 90 -2.26 -9.41 -11.95
N GLY A 91 -2.90 -9.86 -10.88
CA GLY A 91 -4.31 -10.26 -10.86
C GLY A 91 -5.27 -9.32 -10.15
N PHE A 92 -4.78 -8.32 -9.42
CA PHE A 92 -5.62 -7.47 -8.57
C PHE A 92 -5.34 -5.99 -8.75
N ILE A 93 -6.35 -5.17 -8.48
CA ILE A 93 -6.14 -3.80 -8.03
C ILE A 93 -5.86 -3.87 -6.52
N MET A 94 -4.77 -3.24 -6.07
CA MET A 94 -4.28 -3.41 -4.70
C MET A 94 -4.38 -2.10 -3.92
N LEU A 95 -5.10 -2.15 -2.80
CA LEU A 95 -5.22 -1.05 -1.85
C LEU A 95 -4.86 -1.55 -0.45
N ASN A 96 -4.05 -0.76 0.28
CA ASN A 96 -3.94 -0.91 1.72
C ASN A 96 -4.28 0.42 2.39
N VAL A 97 -5.01 0.34 3.49
CA VAL A 97 -5.48 1.49 4.25
C VAL A 97 -5.17 1.30 5.74
N VAL A 98 -4.83 2.41 6.39
CA VAL A 98 -4.65 2.47 7.85
C VAL A 98 -5.93 2.95 8.53
N GLU A 99 -6.71 3.75 7.81
CA GLU A 99 -8.02 4.26 8.20
C GLU A 99 -9.12 3.59 7.37
N GLU A 100 -10.33 3.56 7.90
CA GLU A 100 -11.48 2.94 7.22
C GLU A 100 -11.90 3.72 5.96
N THR A 101 -12.42 3.02 4.95
CA THR A 101 -12.78 3.58 3.64
C THR A 101 -14.16 4.26 3.59
N GLY A 102 -14.90 4.24 4.71
CA GLY A 102 -16.27 4.75 4.80
C GLY A 102 -17.35 3.81 4.25
N ASP A 103 -16.99 2.74 3.54
CA ASP A 103 -17.92 1.72 3.06
C ASP A 103 -18.13 0.63 4.13
N PRO A 104 -19.32 0.57 4.78
CA PRO A 104 -19.58 -0.40 5.85
C PRO A 104 -19.57 -1.85 5.35
N ASN A 105 -19.72 -2.09 4.04
CA ASN A 105 -19.67 -3.44 3.48
C ASN A 105 -18.26 -4.04 3.55
N LEU A 106 -17.21 -3.23 3.77
CA LEU A 106 -15.85 -3.70 4.00
C LEU A 106 -15.59 -4.10 5.46
N ALA A 107 -16.59 -3.99 6.33
CA ALA A 107 -16.51 -4.28 7.77
C ALA A 107 -17.77 -5.00 8.29
N LEU A 108 -18.32 -5.95 7.49
CA LEU A 108 -19.58 -6.66 7.80
C LEU A 108 -19.58 -7.37 9.17
N ASP A 109 -18.41 -7.78 9.66
CA ASP A 109 -18.22 -8.44 10.95
C ASP A 109 -17.32 -7.61 11.91
N GLY A 110 -17.16 -6.32 11.63
CA GLY A 110 -16.50 -5.36 12.51
C GLY A 110 -15.22 -4.74 11.96
N TYR A 111 -14.68 -3.81 12.75
CA TYR A 111 -13.57 -2.92 12.39
C TYR A 111 -12.21 -3.38 12.96
N TYR A 112 -11.99 -4.69 13.03
CA TYR A 112 -10.72 -5.26 13.50
C TYR A 112 -9.64 -5.22 12.42
N VAL A 113 -8.36 -5.33 12.82
CA VAL A 113 -7.21 -5.39 11.91
C VAL A 113 -6.25 -6.52 12.32
N PRO A 114 -5.54 -7.16 11.38
CA PRO A 114 -5.64 -6.97 9.94
C PRO A 114 -6.88 -7.62 9.33
N ARG A 115 -7.39 -7.03 8.24
CA ARG A 115 -8.59 -7.49 7.53
C ARG A 115 -8.39 -7.40 6.02
N ILE A 116 -8.60 -8.51 5.31
CA ILE A 116 -8.46 -8.56 3.85
C ILE A 116 -9.82 -8.85 3.22
N VAL A 117 -10.29 -7.92 2.40
CA VAL A 117 -11.58 -8.01 1.72
C VAL A 117 -11.37 -7.94 0.21
N PHE A 118 -12.14 -8.75 -0.52
CA PHE A 118 -12.14 -8.75 -1.98
C PHE A 118 -13.42 -8.11 -2.51
N VAL A 119 -13.28 -7.26 -3.52
CA VAL A 119 -14.40 -6.62 -4.23
C VAL A 119 -14.36 -7.04 -5.69
N ASP A 120 -15.49 -7.53 -6.18
CA ASP A 120 -15.69 -7.92 -7.56
C ASP A 120 -15.85 -6.67 -8.46
N PRO A 121 -15.42 -6.69 -9.74
CA PRO A 121 -15.63 -5.58 -10.68
C PRO A 121 -17.07 -5.07 -10.80
N ARG A 122 -18.07 -5.82 -10.34
CA ARG A 122 -19.47 -5.38 -10.20
C ARG A 122 -19.74 -4.53 -8.96
N LYS A 123 -18.71 -4.09 -8.24
CA LYS A 123 -18.78 -3.38 -6.94
C LYS A 123 -19.43 -4.19 -5.82
N ALA A 124 -19.42 -5.52 -5.95
CA ALA A 124 -19.93 -6.41 -4.91
C ALA A 124 -18.77 -6.88 -4.01
N VAL A 125 -18.92 -6.69 -2.70
CA VAL A 125 -18.01 -7.28 -1.72
C VAL A 125 -18.20 -8.81 -1.71
N ARG A 126 -17.11 -9.56 -1.83
CA ARG A 126 -17.11 -11.03 -1.85
C ARG A 126 -17.11 -11.61 -0.43
N ASN A 127 -18.25 -11.51 0.24
CA ASN A 127 -18.46 -12.04 1.59
C ASN A 127 -18.45 -13.59 1.66
N ASP A 128 -18.45 -14.28 0.52
CA ASP A 128 -18.26 -15.73 0.40
C ASP A 128 -16.79 -16.16 0.51
N ILE A 129 -15.85 -15.20 0.56
CA ILE A 129 -14.41 -15.44 0.64
C ILE A 129 -13.94 -15.05 2.05
N ILE A 130 -13.81 -16.06 2.91
CA ILE A 130 -13.51 -15.90 4.33
C ILE A 130 -12.25 -16.66 4.73
N GLY A 131 -11.57 -16.19 5.78
CA GLY A 131 -10.49 -16.87 6.46
C GLY A 131 -11.00 -17.99 7.38
N GLN A 132 -10.16 -18.41 8.32
CA GLN A 132 -10.43 -19.56 9.20
C GLN A 132 -10.86 -19.18 10.63
N TYR A 133 -10.90 -17.89 10.95
CA TYR A 133 -11.25 -17.40 12.30
C TYR A 133 -12.71 -16.96 12.36
N GLU A 134 -13.22 -16.72 13.58
CA GLU A 134 -14.54 -16.11 13.80
C GLU A 134 -14.63 -14.71 13.15
N GLN A 135 -13.53 -13.97 13.19
CA GLN A 135 -13.31 -12.79 12.36
C GLN A 135 -13.12 -13.22 10.90
N MET A 136 -14.21 -13.21 10.14
CA MET A 136 -14.34 -13.83 8.82
C MET A 136 -13.30 -13.36 7.79
N PHE A 137 -12.79 -12.14 7.92
CA PHE A 137 -11.83 -11.56 6.98
C PHE A 137 -10.42 -11.40 7.58
N ALA A 138 -10.18 -11.96 8.77
CA ALA A 138 -8.87 -12.00 9.39
C ALA A 138 -7.99 -13.09 8.79
N TYR A 139 -6.68 -12.81 8.73
CA TYR A 139 -5.64 -13.75 8.33
C TYR A 139 -4.45 -13.59 9.28
N GLY A 140 -3.85 -14.71 9.66
CA GLY A 140 -2.65 -14.80 10.46
C GLY A 140 -1.41 -15.16 9.62
N PRO A 141 -0.22 -15.18 10.24
CA PRO A 141 1.03 -15.49 9.54
C PRO A 141 1.08 -16.88 8.89
N GLU A 142 0.36 -17.86 9.45
CA GLU A 142 0.31 -19.24 8.97
C GLU A 142 -0.67 -19.43 7.79
N ASP A 143 -1.40 -18.38 7.41
CA ASP A 143 -2.58 -18.50 6.52
C ASP A 143 -2.27 -18.17 5.07
N MET A 144 -1.00 -18.07 4.68
CA MET A 144 -0.63 -17.70 3.30
C MET A 144 -1.18 -18.70 2.27
N GLY A 145 -1.30 -19.97 2.63
CA GLY A 145 -1.97 -20.98 1.80
C GLY A 145 -3.45 -20.65 1.59
N ILE A 146 -4.19 -20.42 2.68
CA ILE A 146 -5.62 -20.06 2.66
C ILE A 146 -5.83 -18.74 1.92
N LEU A 147 -5.01 -17.73 2.18
CA LEU A 147 -5.06 -16.45 1.49
C LEU A 147 -4.82 -16.64 -0.02
N ALA A 148 -3.86 -17.48 -0.41
CA ALA A 148 -3.61 -17.77 -1.81
C ALA A 148 -4.80 -18.49 -2.49
N ASP A 149 -5.48 -19.41 -1.80
CA ASP A 149 -6.72 -20.02 -2.28
C ASP A 149 -7.86 -19.00 -2.43
N ASN A 150 -8.01 -18.13 -1.44
CA ASN A 150 -8.99 -17.06 -1.47
C ASN A 150 -8.73 -16.04 -2.58
N MET A 151 -7.46 -15.71 -2.84
CA MET A 151 -7.07 -14.90 -4.01
C MET A 151 -7.41 -15.63 -5.33
N ARG A 152 -7.19 -16.94 -5.43
CA ARG A 152 -7.61 -17.71 -6.61
C ARG A 152 -9.13 -17.65 -6.81
N LYS A 153 -9.89 -17.82 -5.72
CA LYS A 153 -11.36 -17.73 -5.73
C LYS A 153 -11.86 -16.33 -6.12
N ALA A 154 -11.23 -15.27 -5.62
CA ALA A 154 -11.60 -13.89 -5.93
C ALA A 154 -11.37 -13.51 -7.40
N LYS A 155 -10.41 -14.17 -8.08
CA LYS A 155 -10.20 -14.00 -9.52
C LYS A 155 -11.30 -14.64 -10.38
N VAL A 156 -12.09 -15.55 -9.83
CA VAL A 156 -13.28 -16.08 -10.49
C VAL A 156 -14.41 -15.08 -10.26
N LEU A 157 -14.61 -14.23 -11.27
CA LEU A 157 -15.58 -13.13 -11.22
C LEU A 157 -17.03 -13.64 -11.14
N LEU A 158 -17.89 -12.86 -10.51
CA LEU A 158 -19.32 -13.16 -10.42
C LEU A 158 -19.97 -13.13 -11.82
N LYS A 159 -20.70 -14.21 -12.16
CA LYS A 159 -21.42 -14.31 -13.43
C LYS A 159 -22.56 -13.31 -13.50
N THR A 160 -22.76 -12.72 -14.67
CA THR A 160 -23.99 -11.99 -14.99
C THR A 160 -25.13 -13.01 -15.01
N GLU A 161 -26.13 -12.84 -14.14
CA GLU A 161 -27.42 -13.49 -14.35
C GLU A 161 -27.96 -12.88 -15.65
N LEU A 162 -28.13 -13.71 -16.68
CA LEU A 162 -28.69 -13.32 -17.99
C LEU A 162 -30.21 -13.23 -17.89
#